data_AF-A0A956ACQ3-F1
#
_entry.id   AF-A0A956ACQ3-F1
#
_cell.length_a   1.000
_cell.length_b   1.000
_cell.length_c   1.000
_cell.angle_alpha   90.00
_cell.angle_beta   90.00
_cell.angle_gamma   90.00
#
_symmetry.space_group_name_H-M   'P 1'
#
loop_
_entity.id
_entity.type
_entity.pdbx_description
1 polymer ?
#
loop_
_entity_poly.entity_id
_entity_poly.type
_entity_poly.pdbx_seq_one_letter_code
_entity_poly.pdbx_strand_id
1 'polypeptide(L)'
;MPSRLLIHALLLLFTATLVLACAGEPTPAPNTQRVDDSLGGKSDSPSFSATEKSRVLELVNQTTLDELDNVVGLDRRAAENIIAHRAGADGLLGTSDDLWFTSWDELDAIAYVGPAALTKLVSYVSAKAPVDLEQPCLIISEYIEGQGNNNKALELYNCGERPLLLHGFGVCVLRSATDLCSDSQALGGGMLQPGAVLTLCRTRGGTFQDPFVPLRDRCQVEMKSVLNVNGDDRLVILFDRNGDGAFDLAHDQVVDMLGRFGWYPSTFPFADVALRRCNLTPFLGDRYFSLEEHYTVHPRHDFTDYGVPPTPGCPE
;
A
#
# COMPACT_ATOMS: atom_id res chain seq x y z
N MET A 1 11.75 -62.01 -7.59
CA MET A 1 12.36 -63.31 -7.93
C MET A 1 12.33 -63.46 -9.44
N PRO A 2 13.42 -63.93 -10.06
CA PRO A 2 14.59 -63.10 -10.40
C PRO A 2 14.90 -63.13 -11.91
N SER A 3 15.97 -62.42 -12.32
CA SER A 3 16.90 -62.74 -13.44
C SER A 3 17.09 -61.56 -14.41
N ARG A 4 18.27 -61.07 -14.80
CA ARG A 4 19.71 -61.37 -14.58
C ARG A 4 20.48 -60.17 -15.19
N LEU A 5 21.43 -59.56 -14.46
CA LEU A 5 22.90 -59.70 -14.62
C LEU A 5 23.51 -59.29 -15.99
N LEU A 6 24.44 -58.32 -15.97
CA LEU A 6 25.86 -58.37 -16.40
C LEU A 6 26.42 -56.92 -16.32
N ILE A 7 27.41 -56.52 -15.53
CA ILE A 7 28.82 -56.92 -15.28
C ILE A 7 29.79 -56.57 -16.44
N HIS A 8 30.52 -55.47 -16.21
CA HIS A 8 31.97 -55.24 -16.38
C HIS A 8 32.62 -54.96 -17.77
N ALA A 9 33.29 -53.80 -17.80
CA ALA A 9 34.74 -53.62 -18.02
C ALA A 9 35.28 -53.12 -19.38
N LEU A 10 36.38 -52.36 -19.19
CA LEU A 10 37.53 -52.06 -20.06
C LEU A 10 37.37 -50.91 -21.08
N LEU A 11 37.96 -49.73 -20.90
CA LEU A 11 39.38 -49.27 -20.86
C LEU A 11 39.94 -48.89 -22.25
N LEU A 12 40.30 -47.61 -22.36
CA LEU A 12 41.36 -46.97 -23.18
C LEU A 12 41.36 -47.16 -24.71
N LEU A 13 41.37 -46.03 -25.46
CA LEU A 13 42.54 -45.65 -26.25
C LEU A 13 42.49 -44.18 -26.70
N PHE A 14 43.63 -43.51 -26.57
CA PHE A 14 43.98 -42.19 -27.09
C PHE A 14 44.33 -42.30 -28.58
N THR A 15 43.81 -41.42 -29.44
CA THR A 15 44.40 -41.13 -30.75
C THR A 15 44.26 -39.64 -31.06
N ALA A 16 45.41 -38.96 -31.15
CA ALA A 16 45.54 -37.62 -31.69
C ALA A 16 45.83 -37.68 -33.20
N THR A 17 45.26 -36.79 -34.02
CA THR A 17 46.00 -35.96 -35.00
C THR A 17 45.12 -35.03 -35.87
N LEU A 18 45.57 -33.77 -35.95
CA LEU A 18 45.62 -32.77 -37.03
C LEU A 18 44.39 -32.31 -37.87
N VAL A 19 44.04 -31.03 -37.64
CA VAL A 19 43.92 -29.87 -38.57
C VAL A 19 43.36 -30.07 -40.00
N LEU A 20 42.25 -29.39 -40.30
CA LEU A 20 42.13 -28.52 -41.50
C LEU A 20 41.00 -27.50 -41.34
N ALA A 21 41.29 -26.23 -41.62
CA ALA A 21 40.36 -25.12 -41.66
C ALA A 21 39.50 -25.14 -42.94
N CYS A 22 38.27 -24.63 -42.88
CA CYS A 22 37.65 -23.83 -43.95
C CYS A 22 36.35 -23.15 -43.47
N ALA A 23 36.27 -21.86 -43.80
CA ALA A 23 35.18 -20.88 -43.76
C ALA A 23 33.75 -21.37 -43.45
N GLY A 24 33.13 -20.73 -42.44
CA GLY A 24 31.68 -20.72 -42.20
C GLY A 24 31.11 -19.31 -42.47
N GLU A 25 30.01 -19.29 -43.21
CA GLU A 25 29.30 -18.15 -43.81
C GLU A 25 28.69 -17.16 -42.79
N PRO A 26 28.41 -15.89 -43.19
CA PRO A 26 27.78 -14.90 -42.33
C PRO A 26 26.30 -15.24 -42.06
N THR A 27 25.90 -15.18 -40.79
CA THR A 27 24.52 -15.36 -40.35
C THR A 27 23.60 -14.23 -40.86
N PRO A 28 22.37 -14.54 -41.31
CA PRO A 28 21.41 -13.51 -41.68
C PRO A 28 20.83 -12.83 -40.44
N ALA A 29 20.70 -11.51 -40.51
CA ALA A 29 19.99 -10.71 -39.50
C ALA A 29 18.53 -11.15 -39.38
N PRO A 30 17.95 -11.22 -38.17
CA PRO A 30 16.53 -11.51 -38.01
C PRO A 30 15.70 -10.33 -38.53
N ASN A 31 14.85 -10.67 -39.49
CA ASN A 31 13.87 -9.83 -40.15
C ASN A 31 12.82 -9.30 -39.16
N THR A 32 12.53 -8.02 -39.33
CA THR A 32 11.42 -7.27 -38.74
C THR A 32 10.06 -7.92 -39.07
N GLN A 33 9.26 -8.19 -38.03
CA GLN A 33 7.84 -8.43 -38.21
C GLN A 33 7.05 -7.57 -37.21
N ARG A 34 6.45 -6.51 -37.77
CA ARG A 34 5.41 -5.68 -37.15
C ARG A 34 4.16 -6.51 -36.87
N VAL A 35 3.76 -6.51 -35.61
CA VAL A 35 2.40 -6.63 -35.04
C VAL A 35 2.59 -6.09 -33.60
N ASP A 36 2.03 -4.97 -33.16
CA ASP A 36 0.62 -4.62 -33.12
C ASP A 36 0.49 -3.07 -33.12
N ASP A 37 -0.51 -2.57 -33.82
CA ASP A 37 -0.86 -1.15 -33.93
C ASP A 37 -1.75 -0.78 -32.73
N SER A 38 -1.13 -0.54 -31.57
CA SER A 38 -1.83 0.04 -30.42
C SER A 38 -1.85 1.56 -30.58
N LEU A 39 -2.97 2.05 -31.10
CA LEU A 39 -3.31 3.46 -31.13
C LEU A 39 -3.27 4.08 -29.71
N GLY A 40 -2.32 5.00 -29.51
CA GLY A 40 -2.47 6.18 -28.63
C GLY A 40 -2.10 6.05 -27.15
N GLY A 41 -0.81 6.17 -26.81
CA GLY A 41 -0.35 6.48 -25.44
C GLY A 41 0.85 7.42 -25.49
N LYS A 42 0.88 8.44 -24.63
CA LYS A 42 1.85 9.56 -24.59
C LYS A 42 3.27 9.06 -24.20
N SER A 43 3.93 8.37 -25.13
CA SER A 43 5.15 7.58 -24.89
C SER A 43 6.44 8.36 -24.53
N ASP A 44 6.39 9.70 -24.41
CA ASP A 44 7.57 10.54 -24.14
C ASP A 44 7.59 11.14 -22.72
N SER A 45 6.75 10.64 -21.81
CA SER A 45 6.74 11.12 -20.42
C SER A 45 8.05 10.73 -19.71
N PRO A 46 8.72 11.66 -19.01
CA PRO A 46 9.87 11.32 -18.18
C PRO A 46 9.49 10.23 -17.16
N SER A 47 10.42 9.33 -16.88
CA SER A 47 10.23 8.38 -15.79
C SER A 47 10.40 9.11 -14.46
N PHE A 48 9.28 9.36 -13.77
CA PHE A 48 9.27 9.90 -12.41
C PHE A 48 9.31 8.78 -11.37
N SER A 49 9.92 9.05 -10.22
CA SER A 49 9.87 8.15 -9.05
C SER A 49 8.41 8.00 -8.58
N ALA A 50 8.05 6.88 -7.94
CA ALA A 50 6.69 6.77 -7.43
C ALA A 50 6.42 7.73 -6.25
N THR A 51 7.45 8.28 -5.56
CA THR A 51 7.26 9.41 -4.60
C THR A 51 6.66 10.59 -5.33
N GLU A 52 7.31 11.00 -6.42
CA GLU A 52 6.90 12.16 -7.20
C GLU A 52 5.49 11.95 -7.75
N LYS A 53 5.21 10.74 -8.25
CA LYS A 53 3.88 10.39 -8.74
C LYS A 53 2.82 10.49 -7.63
N SER A 54 3.07 9.88 -6.47
CA SER A 54 2.15 9.90 -5.32
C SER A 54 1.87 11.34 -4.85
N ARG A 55 2.92 12.17 -4.69
CA ARG A 55 2.77 13.58 -4.31
C ARG A 55 2.03 14.41 -5.35
N VAL A 56 2.21 14.13 -6.63
CA VAL A 56 1.43 14.77 -7.70
C VAL A 56 -0.04 14.35 -7.64
N LEU A 57 -0.33 13.06 -7.43
CA LEU A 57 -1.72 12.58 -7.28
C LEU A 57 -2.40 13.24 -6.08
N GLU A 58 -1.70 13.36 -4.95
CA GLU A 58 -2.19 14.10 -3.78
C GLU A 58 -2.49 15.57 -4.12
N LEU A 59 -1.53 16.25 -4.75
CA LEU A 59 -1.69 17.64 -5.17
C LEU A 59 -2.92 17.82 -6.05
N VAL A 60 -3.02 17.08 -7.16
CA VAL A 60 -4.11 17.29 -8.13
C VAL A 60 -5.48 17.00 -7.53
N ASN A 61 -5.57 16.09 -6.55
CA ASN A 61 -6.81 15.72 -5.85
C ASN A 61 -7.28 16.74 -4.81
N GLN A 62 -6.43 17.65 -4.33
CA GLN A 62 -6.77 18.59 -3.26
C GLN A 62 -6.67 20.05 -3.67
N THR A 63 -6.02 20.34 -4.80
CA THR A 63 -5.71 21.70 -5.21
C THR A 63 -6.87 22.42 -5.92
N THR A 64 -6.71 23.71 -6.19
CA THR A 64 -7.67 24.55 -6.93
C THR A 64 -7.25 24.75 -8.39
N LEU A 65 -8.19 25.23 -9.22
CA LEU A 65 -7.86 25.62 -10.60
C LEU A 65 -6.77 26.69 -10.67
N ASP A 66 -6.85 27.71 -9.80
CA ASP A 66 -5.89 28.81 -9.76
C ASP A 66 -4.48 28.33 -9.41
N GLU A 67 -4.37 27.41 -8.45
CA GLU A 67 -3.10 26.81 -8.09
C GLU A 67 -2.50 26.02 -9.25
N LEU A 68 -3.30 25.25 -10.00
CA LEU A 68 -2.83 24.51 -11.18
C LEU A 68 -2.44 25.43 -12.35
N ASP A 69 -3.25 26.42 -12.67
CA ASP A 69 -3.06 27.30 -13.83
C ASP A 69 -1.94 28.33 -13.55
N ASN A 70 -2.02 29.05 -12.43
CA ASN A 70 -1.16 30.20 -12.17
C ASN A 70 0.08 29.87 -11.32
N VAL A 71 -0.02 28.92 -10.39
CA VAL A 71 1.11 28.62 -9.47
C VAL A 71 1.97 27.48 -9.99
N VAL A 72 1.38 26.34 -10.34
CA VAL A 72 2.08 25.23 -11.03
C VAL A 72 2.41 25.65 -12.46
N GLY A 73 1.62 26.53 -13.06
CA GLY A 73 1.86 27.06 -14.40
C GLY A 73 1.44 26.10 -15.51
N LEU A 74 0.40 25.28 -15.32
CA LEU A 74 -0.09 24.37 -16.35
C LEU A 74 -0.69 25.13 -17.54
N ASP A 75 -0.84 24.45 -18.70
CA ASP A 75 -1.73 24.99 -19.73
C ASP A 75 -3.15 25.01 -19.14
N ARG A 76 -3.82 26.15 -19.27
CA ARG A 76 -5.17 26.35 -18.73
C ARG A 76 -6.13 25.22 -19.07
N ARG A 77 -6.08 24.64 -20.29
CA ARG A 77 -6.95 23.51 -20.68
C ARG A 77 -6.62 22.25 -19.91
N ALA A 78 -5.34 22.00 -19.63
CA ALA A 78 -4.92 20.88 -18.80
C ALA A 78 -5.42 21.06 -17.35
N ALA A 79 -5.25 22.26 -16.79
CA ALA A 79 -5.73 22.58 -15.44
C ALA A 79 -7.27 22.46 -15.34
N GLU A 80 -8.01 23.05 -16.28
CA GLU A 80 -9.47 22.95 -16.36
C GLU A 80 -9.94 21.50 -16.51
N ASN A 81 -9.27 20.68 -17.33
CA ASN A 81 -9.65 19.27 -17.50
C ASN A 81 -9.35 18.41 -16.27
N ILE A 82 -8.28 18.68 -15.52
CA ILE A 82 -8.00 18.01 -14.25
C ILE A 82 -9.11 18.32 -13.24
N ILE A 83 -9.52 19.59 -13.13
CA ILE A 83 -10.60 20.00 -12.23
C ILE A 83 -11.95 19.44 -12.69
N ALA A 84 -12.24 19.46 -13.98
CA ALA A 84 -13.48 18.93 -14.54
C ALA A 84 -13.59 17.41 -14.35
N HIS A 85 -12.49 16.66 -14.50
CA HIS A 85 -12.46 15.24 -14.14
C HIS A 85 -12.83 15.05 -12.68
N ARG A 86 -12.19 15.83 -11.79
CA ARG A 86 -12.45 15.76 -10.34
C ARG A 86 -13.88 16.07 -9.95
N ALA A 87 -14.47 17.08 -10.56
CA ALA A 87 -15.82 17.56 -10.23
C ALA A 87 -16.96 16.67 -10.77
N GLY A 88 -16.64 15.51 -11.34
CA GLY A 88 -17.65 14.53 -11.71
C GLY A 88 -18.64 15.01 -12.76
N ALA A 89 -19.85 14.45 -12.72
CA ALA A 89 -20.90 14.70 -13.69
C ALA A 89 -21.65 16.01 -13.43
N ASP A 90 -21.74 16.45 -12.17
CA ASP A 90 -22.42 17.69 -11.80
C ASP A 90 -21.54 18.95 -11.98
N GLY A 91 -20.22 18.75 -12.14
CA GLY A 91 -19.26 19.83 -12.38
C GLY A 91 -18.97 20.68 -11.16
N LEU A 92 -19.34 20.21 -9.96
CA LEU A 92 -19.11 20.89 -8.69
C LEU A 92 -18.16 20.05 -7.82
N LEU A 93 -17.06 20.67 -7.34
CA LEU A 93 -16.20 20.00 -6.37
C LEU A 93 -16.86 19.90 -5.00
N GLY A 94 -16.58 18.83 -4.27
CA GLY A 94 -17.08 18.58 -2.92
C GLY A 94 -18.44 17.90 -2.89
N THR A 95 -18.87 17.31 -4.00
CA THR A 95 -20.14 16.58 -4.12
C THR A 95 -19.90 15.07 -4.12
N SER A 96 -20.99 14.29 -4.09
CA SER A 96 -20.89 12.83 -3.96
C SER A 96 -20.32 12.12 -5.20
N ASP A 97 -20.30 12.80 -6.36
CA ASP A 97 -19.82 12.25 -7.63
C ASP A 97 -18.40 12.71 -7.99
N ASP A 98 -17.68 13.34 -7.06
CA ASP A 98 -16.27 13.68 -7.25
C ASP A 98 -15.43 12.44 -7.62
N LEU A 99 -14.62 12.57 -8.69
CA LEU A 99 -13.74 11.51 -9.18
C LEU A 99 -12.29 11.77 -8.80
N TRP A 100 -11.74 10.89 -7.98
CA TRP A 100 -10.38 11.03 -7.47
C TRP A 100 -9.38 10.36 -8.40
N PHE A 101 -8.27 11.02 -8.69
CA PHE A 101 -7.15 10.39 -9.37
C PHE A 101 -6.52 9.34 -8.45
N THR A 102 -6.57 8.08 -8.87
CA THR A 102 -6.04 6.94 -8.10
C THR A 102 -4.77 6.35 -8.70
N SER A 103 -4.44 6.72 -9.92
CA SER A 103 -3.25 6.21 -10.61
C SER A 103 -2.60 7.28 -11.49
N TRP A 104 -1.30 7.09 -11.72
CA TRP A 104 -0.54 7.95 -12.63
C TRP A 104 -1.09 7.91 -14.06
N ASP A 105 -1.49 6.73 -14.52
CA ASP A 105 -2.00 6.52 -15.88
C ASP A 105 -3.34 7.22 -16.10
N GLU A 106 -4.19 7.29 -15.07
CA GLU A 106 -5.44 8.06 -15.11
C GLU A 106 -5.16 9.56 -15.30
N LEU A 107 -4.20 10.12 -14.56
CA LEU A 107 -3.80 11.52 -14.71
C LEU A 107 -3.16 11.79 -16.08
N ASP A 108 -2.26 10.92 -16.55
CA ASP A 108 -1.65 11.04 -17.88
C ASP A 108 -2.68 10.83 -19.01
N ALA A 109 -3.82 10.19 -18.77
CA ALA A 109 -4.86 10.05 -19.78
C ALA A 109 -5.65 11.35 -20.04
N ILE A 110 -5.62 12.32 -19.12
CA ILE A 110 -6.40 13.57 -19.23
C ILE A 110 -5.98 14.38 -20.46
N ALA A 111 -6.97 14.92 -21.18
CA ALA A 111 -6.73 15.74 -22.36
C ALA A 111 -5.87 16.96 -22.00
N TYR A 112 -4.85 17.23 -22.82
CA TYR A 112 -3.81 18.25 -22.63
C TYR A 112 -2.84 18.03 -21.46
N VAL A 113 -3.01 17.00 -20.64
CA VAL A 113 -1.98 16.59 -19.65
C VAL A 113 -0.94 15.73 -20.36
N GLY A 114 0.11 16.36 -20.89
CA GLY A 114 1.23 15.66 -21.53
C GLY A 114 2.52 15.68 -20.69
N PRO A 115 3.63 15.16 -21.23
CA PRO A 115 4.94 15.14 -20.56
C PRO A 115 5.34 16.48 -19.91
N ALA A 116 5.09 17.60 -20.59
CA ALA A 116 5.39 18.94 -20.08
C ALA A 116 4.52 19.33 -18.87
N ALA A 117 3.23 18.97 -18.85
CA ALA A 117 2.35 19.21 -17.71
C ALA A 117 2.77 18.36 -16.50
N LEU A 118 3.05 17.07 -16.73
CA LEU A 118 3.53 16.17 -15.68
C LEU A 118 4.88 16.62 -15.11
N THR A 119 5.79 17.11 -15.95
CA THR A 119 7.08 17.66 -15.52
C THR A 119 6.90 18.89 -14.63
N LYS A 120 5.95 19.78 -14.94
CA LYS A 120 5.64 20.95 -14.10
C LYS A 120 5.05 20.55 -12.76
N LEU A 121 4.12 19.60 -12.74
CA LEU A 121 3.55 19.05 -11.51
C LEU A 121 4.63 18.46 -10.61
N VAL A 122 5.49 17.60 -11.17
CA VAL A 122 6.61 16.99 -10.45
C VAL A 122 7.59 18.06 -9.96
N SER A 123 7.97 19.00 -10.82
CA SER A 123 8.87 20.10 -10.44
C SER A 123 8.29 20.94 -9.30
N TYR A 124 6.98 21.20 -9.32
CA TYR A 124 6.28 21.94 -8.28
C TYR A 124 6.30 21.19 -6.94
N VAL A 125 5.95 19.90 -6.91
CA VAL A 125 5.99 19.12 -5.66
C VAL A 125 7.41 18.89 -5.15
N SER A 126 8.41 18.80 -6.03
CA SER A 126 9.82 18.65 -5.64
C SER A 126 10.44 19.97 -5.16
N ALA A 127 9.99 21.12 -5.68
CA ALA A 127 10.48 22.45 -5.29
C ALA A 127 9.87 22.94 -3.97
N LYS A 128 8.62 22.56 -3.66
CA LYS A 128 8.20 22.51 -2.27
C LYS A 128 9.10 21.47 -1.61
N ALA A 129 10.05 21.92 -0.80
CA ALA A 129 10.85 21.07 0.09
C ALA A 129 9.95 20.01 0.77
N PRO A 130 10.47 18.99 1.46
CA PRO A 130 9.68 18.32 2.49
C PRO A 130 9.39 19.33 3.62
N VAL A 131 8.61 20.37 3.29
CA VAL A 131 7.83 21.17 4.21
C VAL A 131 6.94 20.13 4.82
N ASP A 132 7.31 19.70 6.03
CA ASP A 132 6.43 19.24 7.09
C ASP A 132 5.02 18.95 6.54
N LEU A 133 4.92 17.89 5.73
CA LEU A 133 3.62 17.38 5.37
C LEU A 133 3.15 16.88 6.71
N GLU A 134 2.15 17.57 7.29
CA GLU A 134 1.52 17.13 8.52
C GLU A 134 1.41 15.62 8.41
N GLN A 135 2.07 14.92 9.35
CA GLN A 135 2.13 13.48 9.34
C GLN A 135 0.71 12.97 9.09
N PRO A 136 0.49 12.19 8.01
CA PRO A 136 -0.87 11.83 7.63
C PRO A 136 -1.54 11.18 8.82
N CYS A 137 -2.75 11.62 9.17
CA CYS A 137 -3.39 11.14 10.39
C CYS A 137 -4.21 9.88 10.07
N LEU A 138 -3.55 8.72 10.06
CA LEU A 138 -4.18 7.41 9.86
C LEU A 138 -3.84 6.48 11.03
N ILE A 139 -4.80 6.28 11.94
CA ILE A 139 -4.58 5.50 13.16
C ILE A 139 -5.28 4.16 13.11
N ILE A 140 -4.78 3.19 13.86
CA ILE A 140 -5.47 1.95 14.17
C ILE A 140 -6.60 2.28 15.15
N SER A 141 -7.85 2.29 14.67
CA SER A 141 -9.03 2.55 15.49
C SER A 141 -9.59 1.30 16.16
N GLU A 142 -9.45 0.14 15.52
CA GLU A 142 -9.84 -1.14 16.11
C GLU A 142 -8.87 -2.25 15.71
N TYR A 143 -8.53 -3.12 16.66
CA TYR A 143 -7.81 -4.37 16.42
C TYR A 143 -8.62 -5.51 16.99
N ILE A 144 -8.81 -6.59 16.22
CA ILE A 144 -9.57 -7.75 16.67
C ILE A 144 -8.74 -9.01 16.49
N GLU A 145 -8.40 -9.66 17.59
CA GLU A 145 -7.85 -11.01 17.62
C GLU A 145 -8.93 -12.03 18.01
N GLY A 146 -9.82 -12.30 17.07
CA GLY A 146 -10.84 -13.33 17.25
C GLY A 146 -10.28 -14.74 17.26
N GLN A 147 -11.17 -15.70 17.58
CA GLN A 147 -10.85 -17.13 17.64
C GLN A 147 -10.35 -17.68 16.30
N GLY A 148 -9.33 -18.54 16.36
CA GLY A 148 -8.83 -19.24 15.18
C GLY A 148 -8.02 -18.31 14.26
N ASN A 149 -7.74 -18.78 13.05
CA ASN A 149 -6.72 -18.17 12.21
C ASN A 149 -7.26 -17.10 11.25
N ASN A 150 -8.57 -17.03 10.97
CA ASN A 150 -9.11 -16.06 10.01
C ASN A 150 -10.28 -15.25 10.58
N ASN A 151 -10.25 -15.01 11.90
CA ASN A 151 -11.08 -14.03 12.57
C ASN A 151 -10.22 -12.87 13.09
N LYS A 152 -9.32 -12.37 12.24
CA LYS A 152 -8.42 -11.26 12.56
C LYS A 152 -8.82 -10.04 11.75
N ALA A 153 -8.88 -8.89 12.39
CA ALA A 153 -9.25 -7.64 11.74
C ALA A 153 -8.48 -6.45 12.30
N LEU A 154 -8.34 -5.44 11.45
CA LEU A 154 -7.80 -4.14 11.78
C LEU A 154 -8.73 -3.10 11.14
N GLU A 155 -9.04 -2.03 11.86
CA GLU A 155 -9.73 -0.87 11.34
C GLU A 155 -8.78 0.32 11.39
N LEU A 156 -8.72 1.07 10.29
CA LEU A 156 -7.94 2.30 10.19
C LEU A 156 -8.89 3.50 10.11
N TYR A 157 -8.59 4.55 10.84
CA TYR A 157 -9.40 5.76 10.91
C TYR A 157 -8.59 6.97 10.44
N ASN A 158 -9.15 7.73 9.50
CA ASN A 158 -8.60 9.03 9.13
C ASN A 158 -8.95 10.06 10.23
N CYS A 159 -7.99 10.32 11.11
CA CYS A 159 -8.12 11.28 12.20
C CYS A 159 -7.80 12.72 11.80
N GLY A 160 -7.45 12.96 10.53
CA GLY A 160 -7.08 14.26 10.02
C GLY A 160 -8.28 15.04 9.48
N GLU A 161 -8.00 16.25 8.99
CA GLU A 161 -9.00 17.13 8.37
C GLU A 161 -9.05 17.01 6.84
N ARG A 162 -8.14 16.21 6.24
CA ARG A 162 -8.03 16.07 4.78
C ARG A 162 -8.22 14.61 4.34
N PRO A 163 -8.79 14.38 3.14
CA PRO A 163 -8.84 13.05 2.55
C PRO A 163 -7.44 12.46 2.34
N LEU A 164 -7.28 11.15 2.59
CA LEU A 164 -6.00 10.43 2.44
C LEU A 164 -6.03 9.51 1.22
N LEU A 165 -4.99 9.58 0.37
CA LEU A 165 -4.83 8.67 -0.77
C LEU A 165 -4.18 7.36 -0.30
N LEU A 166 -4.97 6.28 -0.28
CA LEU A 166 -4.58 5.00 0.33
C LEU A 166 -3.42 4.29 -0.37
N HIS A 167 -3.11 4.64 -1.63
CA HIS A 167 -2.00 4.04 -2.36
C HIS A 167 -0.65 4.26 -1.68
N GLY A 168 -0.49 5.40 -1.00
CA GLY A 168 0.73 5.71 -0.24
C GLY A 168 0.82 5.02 1.12
N PHE A 169 -0.11 4.13 1.48
CA PHE A 169 -0.14 3.53 2.81
C PHE A 169 -0.08 2.01 2.76
N GLY A 170 0.50 1.44 3.81
CA GLY A 170 0.58 -0.01 4.00
C GLY A 170 0.62 -0.38 5.47
N VAL A 171 0.37 -1.66 5.74
CA VAL A 171 0.49 -2.25 7.07
C VAL A 171 1.70 -3.17 7.08
N CYS A 172 2.57 -2.97 8.06
CA CYS A 172 3.71 -3.82 8.36
C CYS A 172 3.48 -4.54 9.69
N VAL A 173 3.86 -5.82 9.76
CA VAL A 173 3.77 -6.62 10.99
C VAL A 173 5.16 -7.01 11.49
N LEU A 174 5.39 -6.86 12.79
CA LEU A 174 6.63 -7.24 13.46
C LEU A 174 6.36 -8.45 14.36
N ARG A 175 6.94 -9.60 14.01
CA ARG A 175 6.75 -10.89 14.71
C ARG A 175 7.92 -11.34 15.58
N SER A 176 8.94 -10.51 15.68
CA SER A 176 10.16 -10.80 16.46
C SER A 176 10.64 -9.53 17.14
N ALA A 177 11.72 -9.60 17.92
CA ALA A 177 12.31 -8.42 18.57
C ALA A 177 13.01 -7.44 17.61
N THR A 178 13.17 -7.78 16.32
CA THR A 178 13.73 -6.87 15.33
C THR A 178 12.74 -5.78 14.93
N ASP A 179 13.23 -4.60 14.59
CA ASP A 179 12.42 -3.52 13.99
C ASP A 179 12.42 -3.64 12.45
N LEU A 180 12.22 -4.87 11.97
CA LEU A 180 12.08 -5.20 10.55
C LEU A 180 10.70 -5.80 10.32
N CYS A 181 10.04 -5.34 9.26
CA CYS A 181 8.79 -5.92 8.79
C CYS A 181 9.00 -7.41 8.51
N SER A 182 8.30 -8.25 9.27
CA SER A 182 8.24 -9.69 8.99
C SER A 182 7.40 -9.94 7.75
N ASP A 183 6.44 -9.06 7.50
CA ASP A 183 5.66 -8.97 6.27
C ASP A 183 5.03 -7.57 6.16
N SER A 184 4.67 -7.15 4.95
CA SER A 184 3.94 -5.91 4.72
C SER A 184 3.01 -5.99 3.51
N GLN A 185 1.94 -5.17 3.53
CA GLN A 185 0.95 -5.13 2.45
C GLN A 185 0.38 -3.73 2.30
N ALA A 186 0.29 -3.27 1.04
CA ALA A 186 -0.36 -2.01 0.68
C ALA A 186 -1.86 -2.00 1.03
N LEU A 187 -2.40 -0.83 1.38
CA LEU A 187 -3.85 -0.66 1.59
C LEU A 187 -4.65 -0.73 0.28
N GLY A 188 -4.00 -0.44 -0.85
CA GLY A 188 -4.64 -0.39 -2.17
C GLY A 188 -4.94 1.05 -2.61
N GLY A 189 -5.84 1.21 -3.57
CA GLY A 189 -6.22 2.53 -4.10
C GLY A 189 -7.39 3.18 -3.35
N GLY A 190 -7.74 4.38 -3.77
CA GLY A 190 -8.90 5.12 -3.27
C GLY A 190 -8.55 6.17 -2.21
N MET A 191 -9.58 6.92 -1.80
CA MET A 191 -9.45 8.02 -0.84
C MET A 191 -10.24 7.69 0.42
N LEU A 192 -9.62 7.88 1.58
CA LEU A 192 -10.29 7.80 2.87
C LEU A 192 -10.63 9.21 3.36
N GLN A 193 -11.92 9.54 3.39
CA GLN A 193 -12.40 10.86 3.80
C GLN A 193 -12.09 11.14 5.29
N PRO A 194 -11.97 12.41 5.71
CA PRO A 194 -11.87 12.78 7.12
C PRO A 194 -12.99 12.14 7.94
N GLY A 195 -12.64 11.53 9.07
CA GLY A 195 -13.62 10.87 9.94
C GLY A 195 -14.15 9.52 9.43
N ALA A 196 -13.68 9.04 8.27
CA ALA A 196 -14.06 7.72 7.74
C ALA A 196 -13.10 6.62 8.20
N VAL A 197 -13.56 5.37 8.10
CA VAL A 197 -12.80 4.17 8.43
C VAL A 197 -12.58 3.27 7.21
N LEU A 198 -11.45 2.55 7.23
CA LEU A 198 -11.11 1.47 6.31
C LEU A 198 -10.95 0.16 7.10
N THR A 199 -11.71 -0.86 6.74
CA THR A 199 -11.73 -2.15 7.41
C THR A 199 -10.90 -3.20 6.69
N LEU A 200 -9.92 -3.74 7.41
CA LEU A 200 -8.97 -4.73 6.94
C LEU A 200 -9.23 -6.06 7.64
N CYS A 201 -9.08 -7.17 6.92
CA CYS A 201 -9.41 -8.47 7.46
C CYS A 201 -8.44 -9.56 7.03
N ARG A 202 -8.28 -10.60 7.85
CA ARG A 202 -7.80 -11.90 7.38
C ARG A 202 -8.99 -12.82 7.29
N THR A 203 -9.39 -13.16 6.07
CA THR A 203 -10.51 -14.07 5.83
C THR A 203 -10.10 -15.31 5.08
N ARG A 204 -10.82 -16.42 5.28
CA ARG A 204 -10.75 -17.58 4.41
C ARG A 204 -12.17 -18.10 4.18
N GLY A 205 -12.71 -17.95 2.97
CA GLY A 205 -14.05 -18.46 2.68
C GLY A 205 -14.14 -20.00 2.83
N GLY A 206 -15.31 -20.49 3.24
CA GLY A 206 -15.68 -21.92 3.17
C GLY A 206 -15.48 -22.74 4.45
N THR A 207 -15.07 -22.14 5.56
CA THR A 207 -15.00 -22.78 6.89
C THR A 207 -16.11 -22.24 7.81
N PHE A 208 -16.66 -23.10 8.67
CA PHE A 208 -17.71 -22.70 9.62
C PHE A 208 -17.13 -21.74 10.65
N GLN A 209 -17.74 -20.55 10.82
CA GLN A 209 -17.30 -19.47 11.73
C GLN A 209 -15.87 -18.95 11.47
N ASP A 210 -15.43 -19.01 10.21
CA ASP A 210 -14.09 -18.61 9.82
C ASP A 210 -14.18 -18.09 8.38
N PRO A 211 -14.37 -16.78 8.17
CA PRO A 211 -14.53 -15.73 9.18
C PRO A 211 -15.97 -15.67 9.73
N PHE A 212 -16.14 -15.06 10.90
CA PHE A 212 -17.44 -14.60 11.37
C PHE A 212 -18.09 -13.64 10.38
N VAL A 213 -19.41 -13.75 10.24
CA VAL A 213 -20.22 -12.98 9.28
C VAL A 213 -19.98 -11.46 9.39
N PRO A 214 -19.96 -10.83 10.58
CA PRO A 214 -19.72 -9.38 10.68
C PRO A 214 -18.38 -8.93 10.11
N LEU A 215 -17.33 -9.73 10.31
CA LEU A 215 -15.99 -9.43 9.80
C LEU A 215 -15.94 -9.63 8.28
N ARG A 216 -16.51 -10.73 7.77
CA ARG A 216 -16.58 -11.00 6.33
C ARG A 216 -17.34 -9.91 5.59
N ASP A 217 -18.53 -9.55 6.07
CA ASP A 217 -19.44 -8.66 5.36
C ASP A 217 -18.95 -7.20 5.35
N ARG A 218 -18.06 -6.85 6.28
CA ARG A 218 -17.47 -5.51 6.38
C ARG A 218 -16.03 -5.46 5.90
N CYS A 219 -15.43 -6.54 5.43
CA CYS A 219 -14.06 -6.50 4.97
C CYS A 219 -13.93 -5.74 3.65
N GLN A 220 -13.16 -4.65 3.66
CA GLN A 220 -12.84 -3.87 2.46
C GLN A 220 -11.52 -4.31 1.83
N VAL A 221 -10.51 -4.64 2.65
CA VAL A 221 -9.19 -5.10 2.17
C VAL A 221 -8.77 -6.38 2.89
N GLU A 222 -8.52 -7.43 2.10
CA GLU A 222 -8.05 -8.70 2.64
C GLU A 222 -6.51 -8.70 2.80
N MET A 223 -6.03 -8.88 4.03
CA MET A 223 -4.63 -8.93 4.41
C MET A 223 -4.25 -10.27 5.03
N LYS A 224 -4.17 -11.30 4.19
CA LYS A 224 -3.91 -12.67 4.67
C LYS A 224 -2.62 -12.72 5.48
N SER A 225 -1.49 -12.33 4.91
CA SER A 225 -0.21 -12.61 5.53
C SER A 225 0.14 -11.63 6.67
N VAL A 226 -0.18 -10.34 6.51
CA VAL A 226 0.03 -9.33 7.57
C VAL A 226 -0.83 -9.59 8.81
N LEU A 227 -2.14 -9.85 8.63
CA LEU A 227 -3.06 -10.12 9.77
C LEU A 227 -3.06 -11.59 10.22
N ASN A 228 -2.03 -12.36 9.87
CA ASN A 228 -1.76 -13.65 10.53
C ASN A 228 -1.05 -13.37 11.86
N VAL A 229 -1.81 -12.86 12.83
CA VAL A 229 -1.35 -12.45 14.15
C VAL A 229 -1.79 -13.43 15.24
N ASN A 230 -1.03 -13.51 16.33
CA ASN A 230 -1.25 -14.45 17.45
C ASN A 230 -1.03 -13.83 18.84
N GLY A 231 -1.15 -12.50 18.95
CA GLY A 231 -1.30 -11.80 20.22
C GLY A 231 -0.05 -11.20 20.84
N ASP A 232 1.11 -11.46 20.24
CA ASP A 232 2.39 -10.83 20.57
C ASP A 232 2.98 -10.02 19.40
N ASP A 233 2.29 -10.01 18.25
CA ASP A 233 2.69 -9.24 17.08
C ASP A 233 2.39 -7.75 17.24
N ARG A 234 3.27 -6.93 16.67
CA ARG A 234 3.06 -5.48 16.58
C ARG A 234 2.67 -5.13 15.17
N LEU A 235 1.76 -4.17 15.03
CA LEU A 235 1.28 -3.69 13.73
C LEU A 235 1.70 -2.23 13.57
N VAL A 236 2.23 -1.89 12.41
CA VAL A 236 2.73 -0.56 12.07
C VAL A 236 2.02 -0.09 10.81
N ILE A 237 1.48 1.11 10.83
CA ILE A 237 0.98 1.80 9.64
C ILE A 237 2.14 2.62 9.08
N LEU A 238 2.44 2.40 7.80
CA LEU A 238 3.52 3.08 7.09
C LEU A 238 2.95 3.95 5.99
N PHE A 239 3.56 5.12 5.80
CA PHE A 239 3.39 5.96 4.63
C PHE A 239 4.64 5.86 3.76
N ASP A 240 4.45 5.38 2.53
CA ASP A 240 5.48 5.16 1.51
C ASP A 240 6.09 6.50 1.10
N ARG A 241 7.19 6.84 1.76
CA ARG A 241 7.79 8.18 1.68
C ARG A 241 8.73 8.28 0.48
N ASN A 242 9.39 7.17 0.15
CA ASN A 242 10.28 7.05 -0.99
C ASN A 242 9.51 6.62 -2.26
N GLY A 243 8.21 6.35 -2.12
CA GLY A 243 7.30 6.02 -3.20
C GLY A 243 7.91 4.99 -4.12
N ASP A 244 8.36 3.87 -3.57
CA ASP A 244 8.81 2.73 -4.37
C ASP A 244 7.80 1.59 -4.34
N GLY A 245 6.69 1.76 -3.60
CA GLY A 245 5.63 0.78 -3.41
C GLY A 245 5.99 -0.32 -2.42
N ALA A 246 7.20 -0.33 -1.86
CA ALA A 246 7.54 -1.13 -0.70
C ALA A 246 7.11 -0.41 0.58
N PHE A 247 6.91 -1.18 1.65
CA PHE A 247 6.56 -0.66 2.97
C PHE A 247 7.56 -1.21 3.97
N ASP A 248 8.63 -0.43 4.21
CA ASP A 248 9.76 -0.79 5.05
C ASP A 248 10.16 0.31 6.04
N LEU A 249 10.63 -0.11 7.21
CA LEU A 249 10.97 0.81 8.30
C LEU A 249 12.27 1.61 8.08
N ALA A 250 13.05 1.28 7.05
CA ALA A 250 14.30 1.97 6.76
C ALA A 250 14.08 3.24 5.91
N HIS A 251 13.06 3.24 5.06
CA HIS A 251 12.80 4.33 4.12
C HIS A 251 11.45 5.04 4.35
N ASP A 252 10.49 4.37 4.98
CA ASP A 252 9.13 4.88 5.13
C ASP A 252 8.82 5.51 6.48
N GLN A 253 7.78 6.33 6.46
CA GLN A 253 7.34 7.04 7.64
C GLN A 253 6.35 6.19 8.44
N VAL A 254 6.63 5.97 9.72
CA VAL A 254 5.67 5.42 10.67
C VAL A 254 4.55 6.43 10.88
N VAL A 255 3.30 5.97 10.80
CA VAL A 255 2.10 6.80 10.96
C VAL A 255 1.39 6.51 12.27
N ASP A 256 1.16 5.24 12.57
CA ASP A 256 0.62 4.77 13.85
C ASP A 256 1.10 3.34 14.12
N MET A 257 1.02 2.90 15.37
CA MET A 257 1.51 1.60 15.79
C MET A 257 0.69 1.02 16.95
N LEU A 258 0.39 -0.27 16.85
CA LEU A 258 -0.01 -1.11 17.98
C LEU A 258 1.24 -1.78 18.56
N GLY A 259 1.58 -1.47 19.80
CA GLY A 259 2.85 -1.85 20.43
C GLY A 259 3.95 -0.81 20.21
N ARG A 260 5.23 -1.17 20.37
CA ARG A 260 6.37 -0.24 20.23
C ARG A 260 7.63 -0.91 19.66
N PHE A 261 8.58 -0.14 19.16
CA PHE A 261 9.88 -0.64 18.69
C PHE A 261 10.75 -1.17 19.83
N GLY A 262 11.66 -2.10 19.50
CA GLY A 262 12.56 -2.73 20.48
C GLY A 262 11.87 -3.55 21.58
N TRP A 263 10.55 -3.78 21.49
CA TRP A 263 9.77 -4.54 22.45
C TRP A 263 9.12 -5.73 21.76
N TYR A 264 9.53 -6.93 22.16
CA TYR A 264 8.80 -8.15 21.85
C TYR A 264 8.11 -8.61 23.14
N PRO A 265 6.76 -8.66 23.18
CA PRO A 265 6.04 -9.08 24.38
C PRO A 265 6.45 -10.51 24.78
N SER A 266 6.78 -10.74 26.04
CA SER A 266 7.03 -12.09 26.57
C SER A 266 5.74 -12.85 26.92
N THR A 267 4.60 -12.19 26.75
CA THR A 267 3.22 -12.70 26.91
C THR A 267 2.44 -12.40 25.61
N PHE A 268 1.13 -12.66 25.59
CA PHE A 268 0.27 -12.34 24.45
C PHE A 268 -0.72 -11.22 24.81
N PRO A 269 -0.27 -9.97 24.98
CA PRO A 269 -1.12 -8.86 25.43
C PRO A 269 -2.26 -8.53 24.46
N PHE A 270 -2.15 -8.95 23.20
CA PHE A 270 -3.16 -8.72 22.16
C PHE A 270 -3.98 -9.98 21.84
N ALA A 271 -3.69 -11.12 22.48
CA ALA A 271 -4.44 -12.36 22.25
C ALA A 271 -5.86 -12.30 22.77
N ASP A 272 -6.78 -12.90 22.01
CA ASP A 272 -8.17 -13.11 22.42
C ASP A 272 -8.85 -11.81 22.92
N VAL A 273 -8.63 -10.69 22.22
CA VAL A 273 -9.25 -9.40 22.56
C VAL A 273 -9.72 -8.65 21.31
N ALA A 274 -10.68 -7.76 21.52
CA ALA A 274 -10.92 -6.63 20.62
C ALA A 274 -10.46 -5.35 21.34
N LEU A 275 -9.65 -4.54 20.67
CA LEU A 275 -9.11 -3.29 21.18
C LEU A 275 -9.73 -2.13 20.41
N ARG A 276 -10.30 -1.15 21.11
CA ARG A 276 -10.90 0.04 20.48
C ARG A 276 -10.19 1.29 20.93
N ARG A 277 -9.68 2.06 19.97
CA ARG A 277 -8.88 3.26 20.20
C ARG A 277 -9.73 4.31 20.90
N CYS A 278 -9.28 4.74 22.07
CA CYS A 278 -9.90 5.79 22.86
C CYS A 278 -9.07 7.08 22.88
N ASN A 279 -7.78 7.00 22.55
CA ASN A 279 -6.89 8.14 22.34
C ASN A 279 -6.54 8.25 20.86
N LEU A 280 -7.11 9.25 20.18
CA LEU A 280 -6.96 9.43 18.74
C LEU A 280 -5.62 10.06 18.33
N THR A 281 -4.74 10.36 19.29
CA THR A 281 -3.37 10.80 18.99
C THR A 281 -2.58 9.63 18.38
N PRO A 282 -1.93 9.80 17.22
CA PRO A 282 -1.05 8.78 16.66
C PRO A 282 0.05 8.35 17.64
N PHE A 283 0.38 7.07 17.64
CA PHE A 283 1.44 6.48 18.44
C PHE A 283 2.54 5.94 17.52
N LEU A 284 3.74 6.53 17.60
CA LEU A 284 4.82 6.25 16.64
C LEU A 284 5.76 5.13 17.08
N GLY A 285 5.46 4.41 18.16
CA GLY A 285 6.30 3.31 18.61
C GLY A 285 7.61 3.69 19.32
N ASP A 286 7.83 4.99 19.55
CA ASP A 286 9.09 5.58 20.02
C ASP A 286 9.24 5.63 21.55
N ARG A 287 8.16 5.35 22.27
CA ARG A 287 8.09 5.40 23.74
C ARG A 287 7.45 4.15 24.34
N TYR A 288 7.29 4.12 25.65
CA TYR A 288 6.56 3.04 26.32
C TYR A 288 5.13 2.96 25.79
N PHE A 289 4.64 1.74 25.59
CA PHE A 289 3.29 1.49 25.09
C PHE A 289 2.45 0.90 26.22
N SER A 290 1.36 1.58 26.55
CA SER A 290 0.35 1.13 27.51
C SER A 290 -0.97 0.93 26.77
N LEU A 291 -1.57 -0.25 26.91
CA LEU A 291 -2.88 -0.53 26.31
C LEU A 291 -3.93 0.46 26.81
N GLU A 292 -3.98 0.72 28.11
CA GLU A 292 -5.00 1.56 28.75
C GLU A 292 -4.92 3.04 28.33
N GLU A 293 -3.73 3.53 27.96
CA GLU A 293 -3.55 4.91 27.48
C GLU A 293 -4.07 5.12 26.05
N HIS A 294 -4.27 4.03 25.30
CA HIS A 294 -4.57 4.07 23.88
C HIS A 294 -5.88 3.39 23.50
N TYR A 295 -6.24 2.30 24.19
CA TYR A 295 -7.33 1.41 23.85
C TYR A 295 -8.18 1.03 25.06
N THR A 296 -9.46 0.81 24.79
CA THR A 296 -10.34 0.02 25.64
C THR A 296 -10.30 -1.45 25.20
N VAL A 297 -10.39 -2.36 26.17
CA VAL A 297 -10.31 -3.81 25.91
C VAL A 297 -11.70 -4.44 26.01
N HIS A 298 -12.07 -5.19 24.97
CA HIS A 298 -13.36 -5.84 24.80
C HIS A 298 -13.18 -7.34 24.56
N PRO A 299 -14.23 -8.17 24.76
CA PRO A 299 -14.16 -9.60 24.48
C PRO A 299 -13.78 -9.90 23.02
N ARG A 300 -13.01 -10.97 22.77
CA ARG A 300 -12.47 -11.39 21.45
C ARG A 300 -13.44 -11.51 20.26
N HIS A 301 -14.75 -11.49 20.51
CA HIS A 301 -15.78 -11.63 19.47
C HIS A 301 -16.67 -10.39 19.38
N ASP A 302 -16.24 -9.30 19.98
CA ASP A 302 -16.97 -8.06 19.94
C ASP A 302 -16.67 -7.31 18.64
N PHE A 303 -17.53 -7.53 17.64
CA PHE A 303 -17.49 -6.88 16.32
C PHE A 303 -18.51 -5.73 16.20
N THR A 304 -19.04 -5.22 17.32
CA THR A 304 -20.12 -4.22 17.27
C THR A 304 -19.68 -2.93 16.58
N ASP A 305 -18.41 -2.56 16.75
CA ASP A 305 -17.89 -1.27 16.30
C ASP A 305 -16.97 -1.42 15.07
N TYR A 306 -16.77 -2.64 14.57
CA TYR A 306 -16.02 -2.87 13.34
C TYR A 306 -16.78 -2.29 12.15
N GLY A 307 -16.18 -1.29 11.50
CA GLY A 307 -16.77 -0.44 10.47
C GLY A 307 -17.39 0.85 11.01
N VAL A 308 -17.12 1.22 12.27
CA VAL A 308 -17.70 2.40 12.94
C VAL A 308 -16.55 3.29 13.46
N PRO A 309 -16.53 4.59 13.11
CA PRO A 309 -15.51 5.52 13.61
C PRO A 309 -15.36 5.51 15.14
N PRO A 310 -14.13 5.59 15.68
CA PRO A 310 -13.89 5.52 17.11
C PRO A 310 -14.45 6.75 17.84
N THR A 311 -14.87 6.55 19.09
CA THR A 311 -15.25 7.65 19.98
C THR A 311 -14.08 7.99 20.91
N PRO A 312 -13.61 9.24 20.97
CA PRO A 312 -12.52 9.63 21.85
C PRO A 312 -12.95 9.59 23.33
N GLY A 313 -11.99 9.28 24.21
CA GLY A 313 -12.17 9.28 25.67
C GLY A 313 -11.79 7.94 26.29
N CYS A 314 -10.54 7.83 26.76
CA CYS A 314 -10.12 6.66 27.53
C CYS A 314 -10.72 6.72 28.94
N PRO A 315 -11.15 5.57 29.51
CA PRO A 315 -11.53 5.50 30.92
C PRO A 315 -10.36 5.95 31.81
N GLU A 316 -10.64 6.71 32.86
CA GLU A 316 -9.66 7.04 33.92
C GLU A 316 -9.38 5.86 34.85
#